data_AF-A0A226QBU3-F1
#
_entry.id   AF-A0A226QBU3-F1
#
_cell.length_a   1.000
_cell.length_b   1.000
_cell.length_c   1.000
_cell.angle_alpha   90.00
_cell.angle_beta   90.00
_cell.angle_gamma   90.00
#
_symmetry.space_group_name_H-M   'P 1'
#
loop_
_entity.id
_entity.type
_entity.pdbx_description
1 polymer ?
#
loop_
_entity_poly.entity_id
_entity_poly.type
_entity_poly.pdbx_seq_one_letter_code
_entity_poly.pdbx_strand_id
1 'polypeptide(L)'
;MARFPDEFSLDEVTKEMLLAVIEKKKKWARLEKRSALSQAAAFAGLAAFLLYIIANAAAMTAWSERFAWFFAAPIHILILLLLCTVYWLAVYYKGKSEKAEDDFHALRCEIIQKSIDLWKNEEQWNGRHRLFEWLKREYDINLYYENS
;
A
#
# COMPACT_ATOMS: atom_id res chain seq x y z
N MET A 1 15.96 6.46 -10.03
CA MET A 1 16.21 5.00 -10.10
C MET A 1 17.02 4.59 -8.88
N ALA A 2 16.81 3.38 -8.35
CA ALA A 2 17.73 2.84 -7.35
C ALA A 2 19.09 2.65 -8.04
N ARG A 3 20.18 3.10 -7.40
CA ARG A 3 21.54 2.90 -7.91
C ARG A 3 22.21 1.89 -6.97
N PHE A 4 22.68 0.78 -7.53
CA PHE A 4 23.48 -0.15 -6.75
C PHE A 4 24.87 0.46 -6.51
N PRO A 5 25.44 0.26 -5.31
CA PRO A 5 26.84 0.52 -5.06
C PRO A 5 27.72 -0.22 -6.08
N ASP A 6 28.77 0.46 -6.59
CA ASP A 6 29.70 -0.11 -7.57
C ASP A 6 30.52 -1.29 -6.99
N GLU A 7 30.40 -1.56 -5.68
CA GLU A 7 31.05 -2.67 -4.98
C GLU A 7 30.44 -4.05 -5.27
N PHE A 8 29.24 -4.10 -5.87
CA PHE A 8 28.58 -5.36 -6.22
C PHE A 8 28.84 -5.73 -7.69
N SER A 9 29.61 -6.79 -7.91
CA SER A 9 29.83 -7.38 -9.25
C SER A 9 28.62 -8.21 -9.67
N LEU A 10 27.54 -7.55 -10.11
CA LEU A 10 26.31 -8.20 -10.58
C LEU A 10 26.30 -8.30 -12.10
N ASP A 11 25.79 -9.42 -12.62
CA ASP A 11 25.41 -9.51 -14.02
C ASP A 11 24.17 -8.64 -14.29
N GLU A 12 23.97 -8.28 -15.55
CA GLU A 12 22.89 -7.37 -15.94
C GLU A 12 21.50 -7.97 -15.63
N VAL A 13 21.33 -9.29 -15.71
CA VAL A 13 20.04 -9.94 -15.44
C VAL A 13 19.70 -9.88 -13.96
N THR A 14 20.64 -10.24 -13.08
CA THR A 14 20.46 -10.11 -11.62
C THR A 14 20.17 -8.67 -11.22
N LYS A 15 20.89 -7.72 -11.80
CA LYS A 15 20.69 -6.30 -11.54
C LYS A 15 19.27 -5.84 -11.93
N GLU A 16 18.79 -6.20 -13.11
CA GLU A 16 17.43 -5.87 -13.56
C GLU A 16 16.35 -6.52 -12.67
N MET A 17 16.53 -7.79 -12.28
CA MET A 17 15.61 -8.46 -11.36
C MET A 17 15.54 -7.75 -9.99
N LEU A 18 16.68 -7.31 -9.47
CA LEU A 18 16.76 -6.58 -8.20
C LEU A 18 16.18 -5.15 -8.32
N LEU A 19 16.38 -4.45 -9.44
CA LEU A 19 15.71 -3.17 -9.69
C LEU A 19 14.20 -3.34 -9.73
N ALA A 20 13.72 -4.38 -10.42
CA ALA A 20 12.31 -4.69 -10.53
C ALA A 20 11.69 -4.99 -9.15
N VAL A 21 12.38 -5.73 -8.27
CA VAL A 21 11.85 -6.01 -6.91
C VAL A 21 11.82 -4.74 -6.04
N ILE A 22 12.83 -3.88 -6.13
CA ILE A 22 12.84 -2.57 -5.45
C ILE A 22 11.69 -1.68 -5.96
N GLU A 23 11.47 -1.63 -7.27
CA GLU A 23 10.40 -0.84 -7.86
C GLU A 23 9.02 -1.34 -7.42
N LYS A 24 8.82 -2.67 -7.42
CA LYS A 24 7.58 -3.28 -6.92
C LYS A 24 7.34 -3.00 -5.43
N LYS A 25 8.35 -3.12 -4.56
CA LYS A 25 8.25 -2.75 -3.13
C LYS A 25 7.87 -1.27 -2.97
N LYS A 26 8.50 -0.35 -3.71
CA LYS A 26 8.16 1.09 -3.69
C LYS A 26 6.74 1.36 -4.17
N LYS A 27 6.29 0.65 -5.19
CA LYS A 27 4.93 0.77 -5.73
C LYS A 27 3.89 0.28 -4.72
N TRP A 28 4.13 -0.88 -4.11
CA TRP A 28 3.28 -1.43 -3.04
C TRP A 28 3.19 -0.46 -1.87
N ALA A 29 4.32 -0.04 -1.28
CA ALA A 29 4.34 0.89 -0.14
C ALA A 29 3.61 2.22 -0.44
N ARG A 30 3.71 2.72 -1.68
CA ARG A 30 2.98 3.93 -2.10
C ARG A 30 1.47 3.70 -2.16
N LEU A 31 1.04 2.55 -2.67
CA LEU A 31 -0.38 2.18 -2.76
C LEU A 31 -0.97 1.91 -1.39
N GLU A 32 -0.22 1.22 -0.53
CA GLU A 32 -0.60 0.94 0.85
C GLU A 32 -0.82 2.24 1.63
N LYS A 33 0.15 3.17 1.59
CA LYS A 33 0.01 4.48 2.25
C LYS A 33 -1.18 5.28 1.72
N ARG A 34 -1.44 5.25 0.41
CA ARG A 34 -2.59 5.93 -0.21
C ARG A 34 -3.91 5.28 0.17
N SER A 35 -3.95 3.96 0.25
CA SER A 35 -5.10 3.19 0.71
C SER A 35 -5.42 3.54 2.17
N ALA A 36 -4.42 3.48 3.06
CA ALA A 36 -4.57 3.82 4.47
C ALA A 36 -5.03 5.28 4.67
N LEU A 37 -4.45 6.23 3.93
CA LEU A 37 -4.87 7.64 3.98
C LEU A 37 -6.33 7.81 3.50
N SER A 38 -6.71 7.15 2.41
CA SER A 38 -8.09 7.19 1.88
C SER A 38 -9.09 6.60 2.86
N GLN A 39 -8.75 5.48 3.51
CA GLN A 39 -9.56 4.86 4.55
C GLN A 39 -9.72 5.78 5.75
N ALA A 40 -8.61 6.34 6.26
CA ALA A 40 -8.63 7.29 7.37
C ALA A 40 -9.49 8.52 7.06
N ALA A 41 -9.37 9.07 5.84
CA ALA A 41 -10.20 10.19 5.39
C ALA A 41 -11.70 9.82 5.32
N ALA A 42 -12.03 8.63 4.82
CA ALA A 42 -13.42 8.15 4.77
C ALA A 42 -14.02 8.01 6.18
N PHE A 43 -13.29 7.39 7.10
CA PHE A 43 -13.74 7.21 8.49
C PHE A 43 -13.85 8.54 9.23
N ALA A 44 -12.87 9.43 9.10
CA ALA A 44 -12.91 10.75 9.71
C ALA A 44 -14.08 11.59 9.16
N GLY A 45 -14.30 11.56 7.84
CA GLY A 45 -15.43 12.24 7.20
C GLY A 45 -16.78 11.70 7.66
N LEU A 46 -16.92 10.37 7.74
CA LEU A 46 -18.13 9.72 8.26
C LEU A 46 -18.37 10.09 9.72
N ALA A 47 -17.36 10.03 10.58
CA ALA A 47 -17.47 10.38 11.99
C ALA A 47 -17.90 11.85 12.17
N ALA A 48 -17.26 12.77 11.43
CA ALA A 48 -17.63 14.18 11.45
C ALA A 48 -19.07 14.42 10.98
N PHE A 49 -19.50 13.73 9.92
CA PHE A 49 -20.87 13.83 9.42
C PHE A 49 -21.88 13.28 10.43
N LEU A 50 -21.62 12.13 11.05
CA LEU A 50 -22.48 11.57 12.09
C LEU A 50 -22.58 12.49 13.31
N LEU A 51 -21.47 13.06 13.77
CA LEU A 51 -21.47 14.04 14.86
C LEU A 51 -22.31 15.27 14.51
N TYR A 52 -22.19 15.78 13.28
CA TYR A 52 -23.02 16.88 12.79
C TYR A 52 -24.51 16.52 12.80
N ILE A 53 -24.89 15.33 12.31
CA ILE A 53 -26.28 14.88 12.33
C ILE A 53 -26.81 14.74 13.76
N ILE A 54 -26.04 14.12 14.66
CA ILE A 54 -26.44 13.93 16.07
C ILE A 54 -26.63 15.28 16.76
N ALA A 55 -25.69 16.22 16.59
CA ALA A 55 -25.76 17.54 17.22
C ALA A 55 -27.01 18.34 16.80
N ASN A 56 -27.37 18.30 15.51
CA ASN A 56 -28.53 19.01 15.00
C ASN A 56 -29.84 18.27 15.27
N ALA A 57 -29.84 16.94 15.24
CA ALA A 57 -31.01 16.13 15.55
C ALA A 57 -31.35 16.11 17.05
N ALA A 58 -30.41 16.45 17.94
CA ALA A 58 -30.63 16.55 19.38
C ALA A 58 -31.66 17.62 19.77
N ALA A 59 -31.84 18.66 18.93
CA ALA A 59 -32.85 19.69 19.12
C ALA A 59 -34.27 19.22 18.78
N MET A 60 -34.42 18.05 18.13
CA MET A 60 -35.70 17.51 17.65
C MET A 60 -36.13 16.31 18.48
N THR A 61 -37.37 16.29 18.94
CA THR A 61 -37.90 15.23 19.81
C THR A 61 -38.53 14.09 19.00
N ALA A 62 -39.22 14.39 17.91
CA ALA A 62 -39.88 13.40 17.07
C ALA A 62 -38.96 12.85 15.97
N TRP A 63 -39.07 11.55 15.67
CA TRP A 63 -38.33 10.90 14.59
C TRP A 63 -38.68 11.44 13.20
N SER A 64 -39.95 11.76 12.96
CA SER A 64 -40.44 12.31 11.68
C SER A 64 -39.80 13.65 11.35
N GLU A 65 -39.60 14.52 12.34
CA GLU A 65 -38.96 15.83 12.19
C GLU A 65 -37.49 15.70 11.78
N ARG A 66 -36.77 14.75 12.40
CA ARG A 66 -35.36 14.46 12.07
C ARG A 66 -35.20 13.98 10.64
N PHE A 67 -36.07 13.08 10.19
CA PHE A 67 -36.08 12.60 8.80
C PHE A 67 -36.41 13.72 7.82
N ALA A 68 -37.45 14.51 8.10
CA ALA A 68 -37.85 15.63 7.26
C ALA A 68 -36.71 16.65 7.12
N TRP A 69 -36.05 17.02 8.22
CA TRP A 69 -34.90 17.93 8.21
C TRP A 69 -33.71 17.38 7.42
N PHE A 70 -33.41 16.09 7.59
CA PHE A 70 -32.31 15.44 6.87
C PHE A 70 -32.50 15.54 5.35
N PHE A 71 -33.70 15.25 4.86
CA PHE A 71 -34.02 15.30 3.42
C PHE A 71 -34.38 16.70 2.91
N ALA A 72 -34.69 17.65 3.78
CA ALA A 72 -34.99 19.04 3.39
C ALA A 72 -33.77 19.75 2.78
N ALA A 73 -32.55 19.36 3.16
CA ALA A 73 -31.33 19.97 2.64
C ALA A 73 -30.61 19.01 1.68
N PRO A 74 -30.50 19.33 0.37
CA PRO A 74 -29.83 18.47 -0.61
C PRO A 74 -28.35 18.25 -0.30
N ILE A 75 -27.74 19.16 0.48
CA ILE A 75 -26.34 19.06 0.92
C ILE A 75 -26.06 17.78 1.71
N HIS A 76 -27.00 17.27 2.52
CA HIS A 76 -26.80 16.03 3.27
C HIS A 76 -26.66 14.83 2.35
N ILE A 77 -27.46 14.78 1.28
CA ILE A 77 -27.40 13.73 0.26
C ILE A 77 -26.12 13.83 -0.55
N LEU A 78 -25.68 15.04 -0.91
CA LEU A 78 -24.40 15.25 -1.58
C LEU A 78 -23.21 14.83 -0.72
N ILE A 79 -23.23 15.10 0.59
CA ILE A 79 -22.20 14.64 1.53
C ILE A 79 -22.19 13.11 1.63
N LEU A 80 -23.36 12.47 1.73
CA LEU A 80 -23.45 11.01 1.70
C LEU A 80 -22.89 10.42 0.41
N LEU A 81 -23.24 11.00 -0.74
CA LEU A 81 -22.73 10.56 -2.03
C LEU A 81 -21.20 10.71 -2.09
N LEU A 82 -20.67 11.84 -1.61
CA LEU A 82 -19.24 12.07 -1.51
C LEU A 82 -18.57 11.01 -0.61
N LEU A 83 -19.11 10.74 0.59
CA LEU A 83 -18.59 9.72 1.50
C LEU A 83 -18.59 8.33 0.85
N CYS A 84 -19.66 7.97 0.14
CA CYS A 84 -19.73 6.74 -0.64
C CYS A 84 -18.63 6.69 -1.72
N THR A 85 -18.41 7.78 -2.47
CA THR A 85 -17.36 7.82 -3.50
C THR A 85 -15.95 7.68 -2.90
N VAL A 86 -15.67 8.34 -1.77
CA VAL A 86 -14.38 8.24 -1.08
C VAL A 86 -14.17 6.83 -0.53
N TYR A 87 -15.21 6.20 0.02
CA TYR A 87 -15.16 4.81 0.48
C TYR A 87 -14.88 3.85 -0.67
N TRP A 88 -15.59 3.97 -1.80
CA TRP A 88 -15.34 3.17 -3.00
C TRP A 88 -13.90 3.34 -3.50
N LEU A 89 -13.38 4.56 -3.51
CA LEU A 89 -12.01 4.84 -3.89
C LEU A 89 -10.99 4.17 -2.95
N ALA A 90 -11.28 4.16 -1.64
CA ALA A 90 -10.46 3.48 -0.65
C ALA A 90 -10.42 1.95 -0.88
N VAL A 91 -11.58 1.33 -1.15
CA VAL A 91 -11.67 -0.10 -1.50
C VAL A 91 -10.90 -0.41 -2.78
N TYR A 92 -11.04 0.43 -3.81
CA TYR A 92 -10.32 0.28 -5.07
C TYR A 92 -8.79 0.33 -4.88
N TYR A 93 -8.28 1.30 -4.13
CA TYR A 93 -6.84 1.39 -3.85
C TYR A 93 -6.34 0.25 -2.97
N LYS A 94 -7.17 -0.27 -2.06
CA LYS A 94 -6.85 -1.45 -1.27
C LYS A 94 -6.60 -2.66 -2.15
N GLY A 95 -7.51 -3.01 -3.05
CA GLY A 95 -7.32 -4.14 -3.97
C GLY A 95 -6.10 -3.96 -4.90
N LYS A 96 -5.81 -2.73 -5.31
CA LYS A 96 -4.59 -2.44 -6.08
C LYS A 96 -3.31 -2.61 -5.26
N SER A 97 -3.37 -2.31 -3.97
CA SER A 97 -2.27 -2.52 -3.03
C SER A 97 -2.01 -4.01 -2.81
N GLU A 98 -3.05 -4.80 -2.55
CA GLU A 98 -2.98 -6.26 -2.38
C GLU A 98 -2.37 -6.91 -3.63
N LYS A 99 -2.83 -6.54 -4.84
CA LYS A 99 -2.21 -7.04 -6.07
C LYS A 99 -0.73 -6.65 -6.20
N ALA A 100 -0.34 -5.45 -5.77
CA ALA A 100 1.05 -5.02 -5.82
C ALA A 100 1.93 -5.72 -4.78
N GLU A 101 1.35 -6.13 -3.66
CA GLU A 101 1.95 -6.96 -2.63
C GLU A 101 2.21 -8.37 -3.17
N ASP A 102 1.20 -9.01 -3.77
CA ASP A 102 1.33 -10.33 -4.41
C ASP A 102 2.42 -10.32 -5.50
N ASP A 103 2.39 -9.31 -6.37
CA ASP A 103 3.38 -9.11 -7.43
C ASP A 103 4.81 -8.95 -6.88
N PHE A 104 4.95 -8.30 -5.72
CA PHE A 104 6.23 -8.11 -5.03
C PHE A 104 6.71 -9.42 -4.40
N HIS A 105 5.83 -10.12 -3.67
CA HIS A 105 6.14 -11.39 -3.03
C HIS A 105 6.51 -12.47 -4.06
N ALA A 106 5.76 -12.56 -5.17
CA ALA A 106 6.05 -13.51 -6.24
C ALA A 106 7.47 -13.30 -6.81
N LEU A 107 7.84 -12.05 -7.15
CA LEU A 107 9.17 -11.75 -7.68
C LEU A 107 10.27 -11.99 -6.63
N ARG A 108 10.00 -11.65 -5.37
CA ARG A 108 10.92 -11.90 -4.26
C ARG A 108 11.20 -13.40 -4.12
N CYS A 109 10.17 -14.24 -4.12
CA CYS A 109 10.32 -15.69 -4.05
C CYS A 109 11.06 -16.24 -5.27
N GLU A 110 10.77 -15.73 -6.47
CA GLU A 110 11.48 -16.11 -7.69
C GLU A 110 12.99 -15.83 -7.59
N ILE A 111 13.39 -14.68 -7.04
CA ILE A 111 14.80 -14.33 -6.82
C ILE A 111 15.46 -15.28 -5.81
N ILE A 112 14.74 -15.65 -4.74
CA ILE A 112 15.25 -16.58 -3.72
C ILE A 112 15.46 -17.97 -4.33
N GLN A 113 14.49 -18.47 -5.09
CA GLN A 113 14.56 -19.78 -5.74
C GLN A 113 15.68 -19.84 -6.79
N LYS A 114 15.85 -18.77 -7.57
CA LYS A 114 16.93 -18.64 -8.55
C LYS A 114 18.26 -18.20 -7.96
N SER A 115 18.38 -18.07 -6.64
CA SER A 115 19.59 -17.52 -6.02
C SER A 115 20.87 -18.30 -6.38
N ILE A 116 20.79 -19.62 -6.48
CA ILE A 116 21.94 -20.45 -6.90
C ILE A 116 22.35 -20.14 -8.34
N ASP A 117 21.40 -19.82 -9.23
CA ASP A 117 21.65 -19.48 -10.63
C ASP A 117 22.11 -18.03 -10.84
N LEU A 118 21.70 -17.11 -9.96
CA LEU A 118 22.05 -15.69 -10.02
C LEU A 118 23.48 -15.44 -9.50
N TRP A 119 23.90 -16.14 -8.45
CA TRP A 119 25.23 -16.00 -7.85
C TRP A 119 26.12 -17.21 -8.16
N LYS A 120 26.53 -17.35 -9.43
CA LYS A 120 27.31 -18.52 -9.92
C LYS A 120 28.75 -18.55 -9.44
N ASN A 121 29.37 -17.38 -9.27
CA ASN A 121 30.77 -17.27 -8.89
C ASN A 121 30.91 -17.32 -7.37
N GLU A 122 31.97 -17.95 -6.87
CA GLU A 122 32.22 -18.09 -5.43
C GLU A 122 32.39 -16.72 -4.74
N GLU A 123 33.03 -15.75 -5.41
CA GLU A 123 33.12 -14.37 -4.93
C GLU A 123 31.75 -13.69 -4.80
N GLN A 124 30.87 -13.89 -5.79
CA GLN A 124 29.51 -13.34 -5.79
C GLN A 124 28.65 -14.00 -4.72
N TRP A 125 28.78 -15.31 -4.54
CA TRP A 125 28.08 -16.08 -3.52
C TRP A 125 28.49 -15.64 -2.11
N ASN A 126 29.79 -15.43 -1.86
CA ASN A 126 30.30 -14.93 -0.59
C ASN A 126 29.91 -13.46 -0.35
N GLY A 127 29.83 -12.66 -1.42
CA GLY A 127 29.43 -11.24 -1.36
C GLY A 127 27.93 -10.99 -1.21
N ARG A 128 27.06 -11.95 -1.57
CA ARG A 128 25.59 -11.74 -1.62
C ARG A 128 24.98 -11.34 -0.28
N HIS A 129 25.57 -11.78 0.84
CA HIS A 129 25.09 -11.41 2.17
C HIS A 129 25.11 -9.89 2.36
N ARG A 130 26.16 -9.20 1.90
CA ARG A 130 26.25 -7.72 1.95
C ARG A 130 25.16 -7.05 1.11
N LEU A 131 24.85 -7.62 -0.05
CA LEU A 131 23.77 -7.14 -0.91
C LEU A 131 22.39 -7.33 -0.25
N PHE A 132 22.16 -8.48 0.38
CA PHE A 132 20.91 -8.77 1.08
C PHE A 132 20.74 -7.88 2.32
N GLU A 133 21.80 -7.65 3.08
CA GLU A 133 21.82 -6.68 4.17
C GLU A 133 21.52 -5.27 3.68
N TRP A 134 22.13 -4.84 2.56
CA TRP A 134 21.87 -3.54 1.97
C TRP A 134 20.41 -3.38 1.52
N LEU A 135 19.84 -4.38 0.84
CA LEU A 135 18.43 -4.40 0.42
C LEU A 135 17.47 -4.36 1.62
N LYS A 136 17.78 -5.11 2.68
CA LYS A 136 17.01 -5.11 3.91
C LYS A 136 17.07 -3.75 4.60
N ARG A 137 18.25 -3.14 4.68
CA ARG A 137 18.45 -1.84 5.34
C ARG A 137 17.79 -0.69 4.58
N GLU A 138 17.96 -0.65 3.25
CA GLU A 138 17.55 0.50 2.45
C GLU A 138 16.09 0.42 1.98
N TYR A 139 15.60 -0.80 1.73
CA TYR A 139 14.28 -1.02 1.13
C TYR A 139 13.37 -1.95 1.93
N ASP A 140 13.84 -2.47 3.07
CA ASP A 140 13.08 -3.45 3.87
C ASP A 140 12.67 -4.67 3.02
N ILE A 141 13.63 -5.19 2.24
CA ILE A 141 13.46 -6.39 1.41
C ILE A 141 14.36 -7.49 1.96
N ASN A 142 13.73 -8.56 2.44
CA ASN A 142 14.43 -9.76 2.91
C ASN A 142 14.52 -10.81 1.79
N LEU A 143 15.73 -11.26 1.47
CA LEU A 143 16.00 -12.33 0.48
C LEU A 143 16.60 -13.59 1.11
N TYR A 144 16.64 -13.72 2.44
CA TYR A 144 17.20 -14.91 3.11
C TYR A 144 16.22 -16.08 3.15
N TYR A 145 14.92 -15.81 3.28
CA TYR A 145 13.89 -16.83 3.44
C TYR A 145 12.63 -16.43 2.67
N GLU A 146 11.91 -17.42 2.12
CA GLU A 146 10.66 -17.17 1.39
C GLU A 146 9.55 -16.66 2.31
N ASN A 147 9.45 -17.24 3.51
CA ASN A 147 8.47 -16.88 4.53
C ASN A 147 9.12 -15.97 5.58
N SER A 148 8.69 -14.72 5.61
CA SER A 148 8.98 -13.71 6.64
C SER A 148 7.85 -12.71 6.68
#